data_AF-A0A7C6WVB5-F1
#
_entry.id   AF-A0A7C6WVB5-F1
#
_cell.length_a   1.000
_cell.length_b   1.000
_cell.length_c   1.000
_cell.angle_alpha   90.00
_cell.angle_beta   90.00
_cell.angle_gamma   90.00
#
_symmetry.space_group_name_H-M   'P 1'
#
loop_
_entity.id
_entity.type
_entity.pdbx_description
1 polymer ?
#
loop_
_entity_poly.entity_id
_entity_poly.type
_entity_poly.pdbx_seq_one_letter_code
_entity_poly.pdbx_strand_id
1 'polypeptide(L)'
;MAKDTDFLYVSARIKFLETKLLGRTVIERILDANGPEEALKVLCDTEYNSDIAEMDNIYDFEKVLEKSMARTINTLKESFKNHELIHFFTVKNDYHNLKVIVKENIMGSEYNEYFSRLG
;
A
#
# COMPACT_ATOMS: atom_id res chain seq x y z
N MET A 1 -5.12 -15.62 27.09
CA MET A 1 -3.89 -14.81 26.95
C MET A 1 -3.12 -15.33 25.75
N ALA A 2 -2.59 -14.43 24.92
CA ALA A 2 -1.73 -14.82 23.80
C ALA A 2 -0.43 -15.44 24.33
N LYS A 3 0.07 -16.49 23.67
CA LYS A 3 1.36 -17.13 23.97
C LYS A 3 2.45 -16.52 23.09
N ASP A 4 3.70 -16.49 23.56
CA ASP A 4 4.83 -15.95 22.80
C ASP A 4 5.03 -16.64 21.43
N THR A 5 4.61 -17.91 21.30
CA THR A 5 4.63 -18.65 20.04
C THR A 5 3.59 -18.19 19.02
N ASP A 6 2.53 -17.50 19.45
CA ASP A 6 1.40 -17.13 18.59
C ASP A 6 1.81 -16.10 17.52
N PHE A 7 2.88 -15.33 17.77
CA PHE A 7 3.40 -14.32 16.84
C PHE A 7 4.74 -14.68 16.21
N LEU A 8 5.39 -15.78 16.61
CA LEU A 8 6.75 -16.11 16.17
C LEU A 8 6.87 -16.18 14.64
N TYR A 9 5.94 -16.88 13.98
CA TYR A 9 5.89 -16.96 12.52
C TYR A 9 5.66 -15.58 11.89
N VAL A 10 4.72 -14.82 12.44
CA VAL A 10 4.30 -13.53 11.90
C VAL A 10 5.43 -12.50 12.02
N SER A 11 6.08 -12.42 13.18
CA SER A 11 7.23 -11.55 13.40
C SER A 11 8.41 -11.93 12.53
N ALA A 12 8.67 -13.22 12.29
CA ALA A 12 9.72 -13.65 11.37
C ALA A 12 9.40 -13.28 9.91
N ARG A 13 8.15 -13.50 9.47
CA ARG A 13 7.68 -13.12 8.12
C ARG A 13 7.76 -11.61 7.93
N ILE A 14 7.31 -10.81 8.90
CA ILE A 14 7.39 -9.34 8.85
C ILE A 14 8.84 -8.89 8.75
N LYS A 15 9.75 -9.41 9.59
CA LYS A 15 11.19 -9.08 9.51
C LYS A 15 11.79 -9.37 8.13
N PHE A 16 11.38 -10.47 7.50
CA PHE A 16 11.80 -10.76 6.13
C PHE A 16 11.21 -9.75 5.12
N LEU A 17 9.95 -9.36 5.27
CA LEU A 17 9.32 -8.34 4.42
C LEU A 17 9.92 -6.94 4.64
N GLU A 18 10.41 -6.62 5.83
CA GLU A 18 11.08 -5.34 6.10
C GLU A 18 12.35 -5.17 5.26
N THR A 19 13.07 -6.26 4.92
CA THR A 19 14.25 -6.19 4.05
C THR A 19 13.89 -5.85 2.60
N LYS A 20 12.60 -5.88 2.26
CA LYS A 20 12.05 -5.60 0.93
C LYS A 20 11.62 -4.14 0.76
N LEU A 21 11.63 -3.36 1.85
CA LEU A 21 11.34 -1.93 1.82
C LEU A 21 12.42 -1.15 1.06
N LEU A 22 12.05 0.01 0.52
CA LEU A 22 12.99 0.91 -0.13
C LEU A 22 14.04 1.40 0.86
N GLY A 23 15.27 0.89 0.69
CA GLY A 23 16.42 1.37 1.43
C GLY A 23 16.87 2.75 0.97
N ARG A 24 17.67 3.43 1.81
CA ARG A 24 18.21 4.77 1.52
C ARG A 24 18.85 4.87 0.13
N THR A 25 19.69 3.91 -0.24
CA THR A 25 20.39 3.91 -1.53
C THR A 25 19.44 3.90 -2.73
N VAL A 26 18.31 3.21 -2.62
CA VAL A 26 17.31 3.20 -3.71
C VAL A 26 16.61 4.54 -3.80
N ILE A 27 16.28 5.16 -2.65
CA ILE A 27 15.68 6.50 -2.61
C ILE A 27 16.62 7.53 -3.21
N GLU A 28 17.91 7.50 -2.88
CA GLU A 28 18.93 8.38 -3.47
C GLU A 28 19.00 8.22 -5.00
N ARG A 29 19.01 6.98 -5.51
CA ARG A 29 18.95 6.72 -6.97
C ARG A 29 17.68 7.26 -7.63
N ILE A 30 16.53 7.22 -6.95
CA ILE A 30 15.27 7.79 -7.47
C ILE A 30 15.38 9.32 -7.54
N LEU A 31 15.99 9.96 -6.54
CA LEU A 31 16.18 11.41 -6.51
C LEU A 31 17.16 11.91 -7.57
N ASP A 32 18.19 11.11 -7.87
CA ASP A 32 19.21 11.43 -8.89
C ASP A 32 18.74 11.12 -10.34
N ALA A 33 17.56 10.51 -10.51
CA ALA A 33 17.04 10.14 -11.81
C ALA A 33 16.63 11.36 -12.66
N ASN A 34 16.87 11.31 -13.97
CA ASN A 34 16.51 12.38 -14.91
C ASN A 34 15.06 12.29 -15.34
N GLY A 35 14.16 12.47 -14.38
CA GLY A 35 12.72 12.50 -14.60
C GLY A 35 11.99 11.19 -14.29
N PRO A 36 10.67 11.16 -14.49
CA PRO A 36 9.80 10.08 -14.03
C PRO A 36 10.17 8.72 -14.62
N GLU A 37 10.56 8.66 -15.89
CA GLU A 37 10.84 7.41 -16.61
C GLU A 37 12.07 6.69 -16.03
N GLU A 38 13.11 7.44 -15.68
CA GLU A 38 14.32 6.90 -15.07
C GLU A 38 14.07 6.53 -13.60
N ALA A 39 13.29 7.33 -12.87
CA ALA A 39 12.86 7.00 -11.52
C ALA A 39 12.04 5.69 -11.48
N LEU A 40 11.17 5.48 -12.47
CA LEU A 40 10.38 4.25 -12.58
C LEU A 40 11.25 3.03 -12.85
N LYS A 41 12.31 3.15 -13.68
CA LYS A 41 13.27 2.05 -13.89
C LYS A 41 13.96 1.64 -12.58
N VAL A 42 14.34 2.61 -11.75
CA VAL A 42 14.92 2.33 -10.43
C VAL A 42 13.92 1.58 -9.55
N LEU A 43 12.63 1.95 -9.59
CA LEU A 43 11.58 1.24 -8.87
C LEU A 43 11.32 -0.18 -9.42
N CYS A 44 11.47 -0.42 -10.73
CA CYS A 44 11.40 -1.75 -11.32
C CYS A 44 12.52 -2.69 -10.87
N ASP A 45 13.64 -2.16 -10.34
CA ASP A 45 14.69 -3.00 -9.72
C ASP A 45 14.30 -3.48 -8.31
N THR A 46 13.13 -3.08 -7.81
CA THR A 46 12.65 -3.36 -6.45
C THR A 46 11.41 -4.26 -6.47
N GLU A 47 10.84 -4.51 -5.29
CA GLU A 47 9.65 -5.36 -5.13
C GLU A 47 8.37 -4.74 -5.73
N TYR A 48 8.43 -3.44 -6.06
CA TYR A 48 7.40 -2.73 -6.82
C TYR A 48 7.32 -3.17 -8.29
N ASN A 49 8.33 -3.86 -8.84
CA ASN A 49 8.30 -4.36 -10.22
C ASN A 49 7.03 -5.15 -10.55
N SER A 50 6.60 -5.99 -9.60
CA SER A 50 5.39 -6.80 -9.73
C SER A 50 4.10 -5.97 -9.87
N ASP A 51 4.05 -4.77 -9.28
CA ASP A 51 2.92 -3.85 -9.45
C ASP A 51 3.08 -2.98 -10.70
N ILE A 52 4.32 -2.60 -11.04
CA ILE A 52 4.64 -1.73 -12.18
C ILE A 52 4.49 -2.47 -13.51
N ALA A 53 4.69 -3.78 -13.54
CA ALA A 53 4.55 -4.59 -14.76
C ALA A 53 3.15 -4.52 -15.39
N GLU A 54 2.13 -4.17 -14.62
CA GLU A 54 0.74 -3.99 -15.07
C GLU A 54 0.39 -2.52 -15.38
N MET A 55 1.38 -1.63 -15.41
CA MET A 55 1.19 -0.19 -15.60
C MET A 55 1.25 0.17 -17.08
N ASP A 56 0.16 0.73 -17.61
CA ASP A 56 0.06 1.13 -19.02
C ASP A 56 0.72 2.49 -19.31
N ASN A 57 0.72 3.40 -18.33
CA ASN A 57 1.23 4.76 -18.47
C ASN A 57 1.97 5.21 -17.21
N ILE A 58 3.04 6.00 -17.38
CA ILE A 58 3.83 6.59 -16.28
C ILE A 58 2.99 7.39 -15.27
N TYR A 59 1.91 8.02 -15.72
CA TYR A 59 1.01 8.78 -14.86
C TYR A 59 0.10 7.92 -13.97
N ASP A 60 0.06 6.59 -14.18
CA ASP A 60 -0.69 5.66 -13.34
C ASP A 60 0.08 5.19 -12.10
N PHE A 61 1.23 5.80 -11.80
CA PHE A 61 2.08 5.40 -10.66
C PHE A 61 1.33 5.41 -9.32
N GLU A 62 0.39 6.34 -9.10
CA GLU A 62 -0.41 6.38 -7.87
C GLU A 62 -1.25 5.11 -7.72
N LYS A 63 -1.85 4.62 -8.80
CA LYS A 63 -2.63 3.37 -8.79
C LYS A 63 -1.76 2.16 -8.47
N VAL A 64 -0.52 2.15 -8.96
CA VAL A 64 0.47 1.12 -8.66
C VAL A 64 0.85 1.12 -7.19
N LEU A 65 1.09 2.30 -6.60
CA LEU A 65 1.39 2.43 -5.17
C LEU A 65 0.20 2.00 -4.30
N GLU A 66 -1.02 2.37 -4.69
CA GLU A 66 -2.25 1.91 -4.02
C GLU A 66 -2.37 0.39 -4.05
N LYS A 67 -2.13 -0.22 -5.22
CA LYS A 67 -2.18 -1.68 -5.40
C LYS A 67 -1.12 -2.38 -4.55
N SER A 68 0.10 -1.84 -4.53
CA SER A 68 1.19 -2.34 -3.67
C SER A 68 0.83 -2.29 -2.18
N MET A 69 0.19 -1.19 -1.74
CA MET A 69 -0.31 -1.05 -0.38
C MET A 69 -1.43 -2.04 -0.07
N ALA A 70 -2.39 -2.23 -0.97
CA ALA A 70 -3.47 -3.20 -0.83
C ALA A 70 -2.93 -4.63 -0.72
N ARG A 71 -1.95 -4.99 -1.56
CA ARG A 71 -1.25 -6.28 -1.49
C ARG A 71 -0.53 -6.46 -0.16
N THR A 72 0.12 -5.42 0.36
CA THR A 72 0.78 -5.45 1.67
C THR A 72 -0.21 -5.70 2.79
N ILE A 73 -1.35 -5.02 2.79
CA ILE A 73 -2.42 -5.24 3.77
C ILE A 73 -2.95 -6.69 3.68
N ASN A 74 -3.16 -7.22 2.47
CA ASN A 74 -3.60 -8.61 2.29
C ASN A 74 -2.57 -9.61 2.80
N THR A 75 -1.28 -9.38 2.50
CA THR A 75 -0.16 -10.18 3.01
C THR A 75 -0.13 -10.20 4.53
N LEU A 76 -0.38 -9.05 5.16
CA LEU A 76 -0.51 -8.96 6.61
C LEU A 76 -1.75 -9.72 7.07
N LYS A 77 -2.94 -9.50 6.51
CA LYS A 77 -4.17 -10.24 6.86
C LYS A 77 -3.92 -11.76 6.84
N GLU A 78 -3.34 -12.30 5.78
CA GLU A 78 -2.99 -13.73 5.67
C GLU A 78 -2.01 -14.23 6.74
N SER A 79 -1.19 -13.33 7.30
CA SER A 79 -0.23 -13.68 8.35
C SER A 79 -0.88 -13.82 9.73
N PHE A 80 -1.99 -13.13 9.99
CA PHE A 80 -2.63 -13.09 11.31
C PHE A 80 -3.91 -13.92 11.34
N LYS A 81 -4.13 -14.67 12.43
CA LYS A 81 -5.41 -15.39 12.67
C LYS A 81 -6.55 -14.45 13.04
N ASN A 82 -6.26 -13.33 13.71
CA ASN A 82 -7.24 -12.29 14.02
C ASN A 82 -6.95 -11.05 13.16
N HIS A 83 -7.86 -10.72 12.25
CA HIS A 83 -7.71 -9.58 11.34
C HIS A 83 -8.15 -8.24 11.94
N GLU A 84 -8.77 -8.21 13.12
CA GLU A 84 -9.22 -6.97 13.78
C GLU A 84 -8.05 -6.01 14.02
N LEU A 85 -6.87 -6.54 14.35
CA LEU A 85 -5.65 -5.75 14.50
C LEU A 85 -5.26 -5.06 13.18
N ILE A 86 -5.43 -5.74 12.05
CA ILE A 86 -5.10 -5.19 10.73
C ILE A 86 -6.13 -4.14 10.31
N HIS A 87 -7.41 -4.35 10.66
CA HIS A 87 -8.47 -3.39 10.39
C HIS A 87 -8.18 -2.02 11.01
N PHE A 88 -7.58 -1.96 12.20
CA PHE A 88 -7.16 -0.69 12.82
C PHE A 88 -6.31 0.20 11.89
N PHE A 89 -5.46 -0.39 11.05
CA PHE A 89 -4.62 0.36 10.11
C PHE A 89 -5.39 0.91 8.90
N THR A 90 -6.60 0.39 8.63
CA THR A 90 -7.47 0.83 7.53
C THR A 90 -8.65 1.68 7.96
N VAL A 91 -8.99 1.74 9.27
CA VAL A 91 -10.11 2.54 9.80
C VAL A 91 -10.09 4.01 9.33
N LYS A 92 -8.90 4.62 9.20
CA LYS A 92 -8.79 5.99 8.70
C LYS A 92 -9.32 6.16 7.27
N ASN A 93 -9.21 5.11 6.45
CA ASN A 93 -9.68 5.08 5.06
C ASN A 93 -11.19 4.91 5.04
N ASP A 94 -11.75 4.05 5.89
CA ASP A 94 -13.20 3.92 6.08
C ASP A 94 -13.82 5.25 6.49
N TYR A 95 -13.22 5.92 7.47
CA TYR A 95 -13.65 7.25 7.91
C TYR A 95 -13.57 8.28 6.79
N HIS A 96 -12.52 8.24 5.96
CA HIS A 96 -12.41 9.09 4.79
C HIS A 96 -13.53 8.82 3.78
N ASN A 97 -13.76 7.56 3.42
CA ASN A 97 -14.80 7.14 2.50
C ASN A 97 -16.19 7.56 3.00
N LEU A 98 -16.48 7.38 4.29
CA LEU A 98 -17.72 7.85 4.91
C LEU A 98 -17.91 9.37 4.80
N LYS A 99 -16.86 10.17 4.99
CA LYS A 99 -16.94 11.63 4.78
C LYS A 99 -17.23 11.98 3.31
N VAL A 100 -16.65 11.25 2.36
CA VAL A 100 -16.92 11.45 0.93
C VAL A 100 -18.40 11.19 0.65
N ILE A 101 -18.93 10.03 1.07
CA ILE A 101 -20.35 9.67 0.93
C ILE A 101 -21.28 10.75 1.52
N VAL A 102 -20.98 11.25 2.72
CA VAL A 102 -21.80 12.30 3.34
C VAL A 102 -21.79 13.59 2.51
N LYS A 103 -20.63 13.99 1.97
CA LYS A 103 -20.52 15.17 1.11
C LYS A 103 -21.24 14.98 -0.22
N GLU A 104 -21.15 13.81 -0.84
CA GLU A 104 -21.89 13.45 -2.06
C GLU A 104 -23.40 13.64 -1.87
N ASN A 105 -23.93 13.12 -0.77
CA ASN A 105 -25.34 13.25 -0.42
C ASN A 105 -25.77 14.72 -0.23
N ILE A 106 -24.92 15.55 0.37
CA ILE A 106 -25.21 16.98 0.59
C ILE A 106 -25.14 17.76 -0.74
N MET A 107 -24.19 17.43 -1.61
CA MET A 107 -23.93 18.14 -2.85
C MET A 107 -24.76 17.64 -4.04
N GLY A 108 -25.37 16.46 -3.93
CA GLY A 108 -26.13 15.84 -5.02
C GLY A 108 -25.27 15.46 -6.21
N SER A 109 -24.01 15.08 -5.98
CA SER A 109 -23.03 14.69 -7.02
C SER A 109 -22.20 13.51 -6.52
N GLU A 110 -21.74 12.67 -7.45
CA GLU A 110 -20.87 11.53 -7.16
C GLU A 110 -19.39 11.92 -7.25
N TYR A 111 -18.60 11.42 -6.30
CA TYR A 111 -17.20 11.74 -6.03
C TYR A 111 -16.38 10.45 -5.80
N ASN A 112 -16.71 9.39 -6.56
CA ASN A 112 -16.10 8.06 -6.47
C ASN A 112 -14.56 8.06 -6.57
N GLU A 113 -13.99 9.02 -7.31
CA GLU A 113 -12.55 9.21 -7.46
C GLU A 113 -11.82 9.58 -6.16
N TYR A 114 -12.54 10.08 -5.15
CA TYR A 114 -11.96 10.42 -3.85
C TYR A 114 -11.99 9.27 -2.85
N PHE A 115 -12.53 8.10 -3.21
CA PHE A 115 -12.54 6.94 -2.33
C PHE A 115 -11.15 6.34 -2.21
N SER A 116 -10.74 6.08 -0.97
CA SER A 116 -9.60 5.23 -0.70
C SER A 116 -9.96 3.79 -1.01
N ARG A 117 -9.14 3.11 -1.82
CA ARG A 117 -9.30 1.68 -2.14
C ARG A 117 -8.84 0.73 -1.04
N LEU A 118 -8.34 1.28 0.07
CA LEU A 118 -7.78 0.52 1.19
C LEU A 118 -8.78 0.32 2.34
N GLY A 119 -9.97 0.93 2.26
CA GLY A 119 -11.08 0.82 3.21
C GLY A 119 -12.33 0.31 2.53
#